data_AF-A0A0Q8ATZ8-F1
#
_entry.id   AF-A0A0Q8ATZ8-F1
#
_cell.length_a   1.000
_cell.length_b   1.000
_cell.length_c   1.000
_cell.angle_alpha   90.00
_cell.angle_beta   90.00
_cell.angle_gamma   90.00
#
_symmetry.space_group_name_H-M   'P 1'
#
loop_
_entity.id
_entity.type
_entity.pdbx_description
1 polymer ?
#
loop_
_entity_poly.entity_id
_entity_poly.type
_entity_poly.pdbx_seq_one_letter_code
_entity_poly.pdbx_strand_id
1 'polypeptide(L)'
;MAAPRTELKSTGYEIFIGLLSMLSIANLVLVYAFVHDPALQQILSVMNALFSVIFLIDFIYRIRTAPSAGAYFFKHFGWADLLASLPFPQAKILRVFRLVRVARLMRDVGPRNLWKAIVRDRAGSALLLLLLMGILVLQFGSLMVLRVEQYANGANITSASDALWYTIVTISTVGYGDQFPVTDAGRLIGAGIIVIGVGIFGTFTGYLANLFLTPKKSKDESDAAAAAPVDDSVTAAEAAPAVIVPAAAVVSASATTEELRELLARSEANLAEMRVLLGAPDDGVGSAPA
;
A
#
# COMPACT_ATOMS: atom_id res chain seq x y z
N MET A 1 4.26 17.53 32.81
CA MET A 1 3.66 16.50 31.93
C MET A 1 3.24 17.16 30.64
N ALA A 2 3.89 16.83 29.51
CA ALA A 2 3.49 17.36 28.21
C ALA A 2 2.21 16.65 27.76
N ALA A 3 1.18 17.43 27.39
CA ALA A 3 -0.07 16.89 26.88
C ALA A 3 0.20 15.92 25.70
N PRO A 4 -0.58 14.82 25.57
CA PRO A 4 -0.46 13.92 24.43
C PRO A 4 -0.67 14.72 23.14
N ARG A 5 0.35 14.78 22.29
CA ARG A 5 0.35 15.56 21.05
C ARG A 5 -0.67 14.97 20.09
N THR A 6 -1.84 15.60 19.99
CA THR A 6 -2.96 15.28 19.10
C THR A 6 -2.70 15.55 17.61
N GLU A 7 -1.46 15.91 17.23
CA GLU A 7 -1.08 16.11 15.82
C GLU A 7 -0.78 14.78 15.09
N LEU A 8 -0.54 13.70 15.82
CA LEU A 8 -0.20 12.38 15.27
C LEU A 8 -1.47 11.60 14.90
N LYS A 9 -2.03 11.84 13.70
CA LYS A 9 -3.27 11.17 13.26
C LYS A 9 -3.12 9.68 12.98
N SER A 10 -1.99 9.25 12.40
CA SER A 10 -1.60 7.83 12.32
C SER A 10 -0.10 7.69 12.22
N THR A 11 0.47 6.71 12.93
CA THR A 11 1.92 6.43 12.90
C THR A 11 2.40 6.14 11.48
N GLY A 12 1.60 5.43 10.69
CA GLY A 12 1.90 5.12 9.28
C GLY A 12 2.02 6.37 8.39
N TYR A 13 1.17 7.38 8.60
CA TYR A 13 1.23 8.63 7.83
C TYR A 13 2.51 9.41 8.09
N GLU A 14 2.94 9.53 9.35
CA GLU A 14 4.19 10.20 9.70
C GLU A 14 5.41 9.49 9.10
N ILE A 15 5.40 8.16 9.11
CA ILE A 15 6.45 7.35 8.48
C ILE A 15 6.47 7.57 6.98
N PHE A 16 5.31 7.55 6.32
CA PHE A 16 5.20 7.78 4.88
C PHE A 16 5.76 9.14 4.47
N ILE A 17 5.33 10.22 5.14
CA ILE A 17 5.83 11.57 4.91
C ILE A 17 7.33 11.67 5.21
N GLY A 18 7.80 10.96 6.23
CA GLY A 18 9.21 10.84 6.56
C GLY A 18 10.05 10.20 5.47
N LEU A 19 9.64 9.02 4.99
CA LEU A 19 10.33 8.30 3.93
C LEU A 19 10.34 9.09 2.63
N LEU A 20 9.23 9.75 2.27
CA LEU A 20 9.21 10.68 1.14
C LEU A 20 10.16 11.85 1.33
N SER A 21 10.26 12.40 2.55
CA SER A 21 11.20 13.49 2.84
C SER A 21 12.65 13.03 2.71
N MET A 22 12.98 11.81 3.16
CA MET A 22 14.30 11.20 2.97
C MET A 22 14.60 10.98 1.48
N LEU A 23 13.67 10.42 0.72
CA LEU A 23 13.80 10.23 -0.73
C LEU A 23 13.99 11.58 -1.44
N SER A 24 13.26 12.62 -1.03
CA SER A 24 13.39 13.97 -1.56
C SER A 24 14.78 14.59 -1.31
N ILE A 25 15.42 14.26 -0.18
CA ILE A 25 16.81 14.67 0.10
C ILE A 25 17.79 13.84 -0.73
N ALA A 26 17.58 12.54 -0.87
CA ALA A 26 18.38 11.71 -1.77
C ALA A 26 18.35 12.26 -3.21
N ASN A 27 17.18 12.68 -3.68
CA ASN A 27 17.02 13.32 -5.00
C ASN A 27 17.83 14.63 -5.11
N LEU A 28 17.98 15.39 -4.03
CA LEU A 28 18.82 16.59 -4.04
C LEU A 28 20.29 16.23 -4.28
N VAL A 29 20.78 15.15 -3.66
CA VAL A 29 22.13 14.64 -3.87
C VAL A 29 22.29 14.14 -5.30
N LEU A 30 21.33 13.37 -5.82
CA LEU A 30 21.37 12.88 -7.20
C LEU A 30 21.37 14.01 -8.23
N VAL A 31 20.56 15.07 -8.03
CA VAL A 31 20.57 16.27 -8.89
C VAL A 31 21.95 16.92 -8.93
N TYR A 32 22.66 16.97 -7.80
CA TYR A 32 24.00 17.58 -7.74
C TYR A 32 25.08 16.67 -8.31
N ALA A 33 25.01 15.37 -8.03
CA ALA A 33 25.96 14.37 -8.51
C ALA A 33 25.89 14.18 -10.03
N PHE A 34 24.68 14.22 -10.61
CA PHE A 34 24.42 14.01 -12.04
C PHE A 34 23.94 15.30 -12.72
N VAL A 35 24.64 16.42 -12.49
CA VAL A 35 24.29 17.72 -13.05
C VAL A 35 24.32 17.77 -14.58
N HIS A 36 25.16 16.93 -15.21
CA HIS A 36 25.37 16.91 -16.65
C HIS A 36 24.44 15.96 -17.42
N ASP A 37 23.58 15.18 -16.75
CA ASP A 37 22.66 14.25 -17.40
C ASP A 37 21.27 14.88 -17.52
N PRO A 38 20.89 15.43 -18.70
CA PRO A 38 19.63 16.15 -18.86
C PRO A 38 18.39 15.25 -18.69
N ALA A 39 18.50 13.98 -19.09
CA ALA A 39 17.42 13.01 -18.98
C ALA A 39 17.12 12.68 -17.51
N LEU A 40 18.17 12.44 -16.73
CA LEU A 40 18.04 12.23 -15.28
C LEU A 40 17.50 13.48 -14.58
N GLN A 41 17.99 14.68 -14.94
CA GLN A 41 17.50 15.94 -14.39
C GLN A 41 16.00 16.12 -14.64
N GLN A 42 15.51 15.75 -15.84
CA GLN A 42 14.11 15.86 -16.16
C GLN A 42 13.25 14.93 -15.28
N ILE A 43 13.62 13.65 -15.15
CA ILE A 43 12.89 12.71 -14.25
C ILE A 43 12.90 13.24 -12.82
N LEU A 44 14.06 13.63 -12.29
CA LEU A 44 14.15 14.18 -10.94
C LEU A 44 13.37 15.48 -10.78
N SER A 45 13.25 16.32 -11.81
CA SER A 45 12.44 17.54 -11.75
C SER A 45 10.95 17.23 -11.61
N VAL A 46 10.44 16.24 -12.37
CA VAL A 46 9.04 15.80 -12.30
C VAL A 46 8.75 15.19 -10.93
N MET A 47 9.64 14.33 -10.44
CA MET A 47 9.52 13.74 -9.09
C MET A 47 9.59 14.80 -7.98
N ASN A 48 10.46 15.80 -8.11
CA ASN A 48 10.52 16.91 -7.17
C ASN A 48 9.23 17.75 -7.18
N ALA A 49 8.66 18.02 -8.36
CA ALA A 49 7.39 18.71 -8.47
C ALA A 49 6.25 17.90 -7.81
N LEU A 50 6.20 16.59 -8.06
CA LEU A 50 5.26 15.68 -7.42
C LEU A 50 5.40 15.72 -5.88
N PHE A 51 6.62 15.62 -5.35
CA PHE A 51 6.85 15.68 -3.90
C PHE A 51 6.47 17.02 -3.30
N SER A 52 6.74 18.12 -4.01
CA SER A 52 6.31 19.46 -3.62
C SER A 52 4.79 19.54 -3.46
N VAL A 53 4.02 18.99 -4.40
CA VAL A 53 2.55 18.94 -4.29
C VAL A 53 2.12 18.11 -3.08
N ILE A 54 2.68 16.91 -2.89
CA ILE A 54 2.36 16.04 -1.75
C ILE A 54 2.66 16.75 -0.42
N PHE A 55 3.81 17.42 -0.32
CA PHE A 55 4.22 18.12 0.90
C PHE A 55 3.41 19.39 1.15
N LEU A 56 2.98 20.08 0.09
CA LEU A 56 2.09 21.21 0.22
C LEU A 56 0.72 20.77 0.76
N ILE A 57 0.20 19.64 0.27
CA ILE A 57 -1.04 19.04 0.79
C ILE A 57 -0.86 18.65 2.26
N ASP A 58 0.24 18.00 2.63
CA ASP A 58 0.56 17.67 4.05
C ASP A 58 0.64 18.93 4.92
N PHE A 59 1.30 19.99 4.45
CA PHE A 59 1.37 21.26 5.17
C PHE A 59 -0.02 21.88 5.38
N ILE A 60 -0.83 21.96 4.33
CA ILE A 60 -2.21 22.49 4.40
C ILE A 60 -3.06 21.63 5.35
N TYR A 61 -2.89 20.33 5.31
CA TYR A 61 -3.58 19.41 6.19
C TYR A 61 -3.22 19.65 7.66
N ARG A 62 -1.92 19.76 7.98
CA ARG A 62 -1.43 20.00 9.34
C ARG A 62 -1.85 21.37 9.88
N ILE A 63 -1.70 22.44 9.10
CA ILE A 63 -2.08 23.78 9.57
C ILE A 63 -3.59 23.92 9.83
N ARG A 64 -4.44 23.21 9.06
CA ARG A 64 -5.89 23.21 9.24
C ARG A 64 -6.38 22.34 10.39
N THR A 65 -5.62 21.31 10.76
CA THR A 65 -6.00 20.39 11.84
C THR A 65 -5.33 20.70 13.17
N ALA A 66 -4.31 21.57 13.18
CA ALA A 66 -3.66 22.03 14.38
C ALA A 66 -4.62 22.83 15.29
N PRO A 67 -4.64 22.58 16.61
CA PRO A 67 -5.49 23.31 17.57
C PRO A 67 -5.25 24.83 17.60
N SER A 68 -4.05 25.28 17.20
CA SER A 68 -3.75 26.69 16.99
C SER A 68 -2.76 26.85 15.83
N ALA A 69 -3.26 27.39 14.71
CA ALA A 69 -2.46 27.58 13.50
C ALA A 69 -1.21 28.45 13.74
N GLY A 70 -1.33 29.48 14.60
CA GLY A 70 -0.20 30.35 14.97
C GLY A 70 0.87 29.63 15.78
N ALA A 71 0.50 28.77 16.73
CA ALA A 71 1.50 28.00 17.49
C ALA A 71 2.20 26.98 16.58
N TYR A 72 1.46 26.29 15.70
CA TYR A 72 2.08 25.40 14.71
C TYR A 72 3.09 26.15 13.82
N PHE A 73 2.68 27.28 13.26
CA PHE A 73 3.51 28.03 12.33
C PHE A 73 4.77 28.61 12.98
N PHE A 74 4.65 29.27 14.14
CA PHE A 74 5.77 29.96 14.78
C PHE A 74 6.53 29.12 15.83
N LYS A 75 5.84 28.30 16.62
CA LYS A 75 6.44 27.53 17.73
C LYS A 75 6.96 26.16 17.29
N HIS A 76 6.33 25.54 16.30
CA HIS A 76 6.70 24.21 15.79
C HIS A 76 7.51 24.26 14.48
N PHE A 77 8.00 25.44 14.08
CA PHE A 77 8.71 25.63 12.82
C PHE A 77 7.90 25.22 11.57
N GLY A 78 6.56 25.34 11.61
CA GLY A 78 5.70 25.02 10.46
C GLY A 78 6.01 25.87 9.23
N TRP A 79 6.59 27.06 9.40
CA TRP A 79 7.12 27.86 8.29
C TRP A 79 8.19 27.14 7.45
N ALA A 80 8.98 26.24 8.06
CA ALA A 80 9.98 25.45 7.34
C ALA A 80 9.33 24.40 6.42
N ASP A 81 8.17 23.84 6.79
CA ASP A 81 7.42 22.90 5.94
C ASP A 81 6.86 23.61 4.71
N LEU A 82 6.34 24.82 4.89
CA LEU A 82 5.91 25.67 3.78
C LEU A 82 7.07 25.92 2.81
N LEU A 83 8.20 26.42 3.30
CA LEU A 83 9.38 26.69 2.47
C LEU A 83 9.93 25.43 1.79
N ALA A 84 9.92 24.29 2.48
CA ALA A 84 10.38 23.02 1.94
C ALA A 84 9.46 22.45 0.83
N SER A 85 8.16 22.77 0.89
CA SER A 85 7.15 22.32 -0.08
C SER A 85 7.15 23.11 -1.39
N LEU A 86 7.70 24.32 -1.40
CA LEU A 86 7.60 25.20 -2.57
C LEU A 86 8.39 24.68 -3.77
N PRO A 87 7.76 24.54 -4.96
CA PRO A 87 8.40 24.01 -6.16
C PRO A 87 9.19 25.09 -6.91
N PHE A 88 10.03 25.87 -6.23
CA PHE A 88 10.83 26.91 -6.89
C PHE A 88 12.18 26.35 -7.38
N PRO A 89 12.42 26.26 -8.71
CA PRO A 89 13.67 25.73 -9.25
C PRO A 89 14.87 26.64 -8.96
N GLN A 90 14.63 27.96 -8.91
CA GLN A 90 15.63 29.00 -8.69
C GLN A 90 16.07 29.09 -7.23
N ALA A 91 15.19 28.73 -6.29
CA ALA A 91 15.45 28.84 -4.86
C ALA A 91 16.03 27.52 -4.30
N LYS A 92 17.17 27.08 -4.84
CA LYS A 92 17.87 25.85 -4.39
C LYS A 92 18.15 25.86 -2.88
N ILE A 93 18.35 27.05 -2.30
CA ILE A 93 18.55 27.24 -0.85
C ILE A 93 17.35 26.76 -0.03
N LEU A 94 16.11 26.90 -0.55
CA LEU A 94 14.91 26.49 0.19
C LEU A 94 14.83 24.98 0.39
N ARG A 95 15.55 24.21 -0.43
CA ARG A 95 15.61 22.75 -0.29
C ARG A 95 16.33 22.32 0.99
N VAL A 96 17.17 23.17 1.56
CA VAL A 96 17.84 22.92 2.87
C VAL A 96 16.80 22.78 3.98
N PHE A 97 15.64 23.44 3.89
CA PHE A 97 14.57 23.30 4.88
C PHE A 97 13.96 21.88 4.92
N ARG A 98 14.12 21.07 3.87
CA ARG A 98 13.76 19.63 3.91
C ARG A 98 14.59 18.88 4.96
N LEU A 99 15.86 19.27 5.17
CA LEU A 99 16.72 18.69 6.22
C LEU A 99 16.16 19.00 7.61
N VAL A 100 15.63 20.21 7.82
CA VAL A 100 15.00 20.61 9.09
C VAL A 100 13.76 19.77 9.37
N ARG A 101 12.96 19.47 8.34
CA ARG A 101 11.80 18.57 8.46
C ARG A 101 12.20 17.15 8.86
N VAL A 102 13.20 16.57 8.20
CA VAL A 102 13.70 15.23 8.55
C VAL A 102 14.34 15.21 9.94
N ALA A 103 15.12 16.24 10.29
CA ALA A 103 15.70 16.37 11.63
C ALA A 103 14.62 16.44 12.72
N ARG A 104 13.52 17.18 12.50
CA ARG A 104 12.36 17.19 13.41
C ARG A 104 11.72 15.81 13.52
N LEU A 105 11.42 15.16 12.41
CA LEU A 105 10.82 13.82 12.41
C LEU A 105 11.71 12.79 13.13
N MET A 106 13.01 12.81 12.88
CA MET A 106 13.97 11.93 13.57
C MET A 106 14.00 12.19 15.08
N ARG A 107 13.85 13.44 15.51
CA ARG A 107 13.80 13.81 16.93
C ARG A 107 12.48 13.41 17.58
N ASP A 108 11.36 13.52 16.87
CA ASP A 108 10.03 13.27 17.43
C ASP A 108 9.65 11.77 17.42
N VAL A 109 10.07 11.00 16.42
CA VAL A 109 9.72 9.57 16.31
C VAL A 109 10.87 8.66 16.76
N GLY A 110 12.13 9.04 16.54
CA GLY A 110 13.30 8.23 16.87
C GLY A 110 13.49 7.02 15.92
N PRO A 111 14.72 6.70 15.49
CA PRO A 111 14.96 5.69 14.44
C PRO A 111 14.55 4.26 14.85
N ARG A 112 14.61 3.93 16.15
CA ARG A 112 14.23 2.61 16.67
C ARG A 112 12.71 2.39 16.72
N ASN A 113 11.93 3.45 16.90
CA ASN A 113 10.47 3.33 16.93
C ASN A 113 9.89 3.34 15.52
N LEU A 114 10.57 4.00 14.56
CA LEU A 114 10.23 3.95 13.14
C LEU A 114 10.20 2.51 12.61
N TRP A 115 11.26 1.74 12.89
CA TRP A 115 11.35 0.33 12.51
C TRP A 115 10.27 -0.54 13.17
N LYS A 116 10.02 -0.35 14.46
CA LYS A 116 8.98 -1.08 15.18
C LYS A 116 7.57 -0.74 14.68
N ALA A 117 7.33 0.49 14.26
CA ALA A 117 6.04 0.93 13.75
C ALA A 117 5.75 0.43 12.33
N ILE A 118 6.76 0.36 11.45
CA ILE A 118 6.65 -0.27 10.12
C ILE A 118 6.22 -1.73 10.25
N VAL A 119 6.77 -2.45 11.23
CA VAL A 119 6.51 -3.89 11.42
C VAL A 119 5.19 -4.15 12.16
N ARG A 120 4.77 -3.28 13.08
CA ARG A 120 3.67 -3.55 14.03
C ARG A 120 2.30 -3.04 13.60
N ASP A 121 2.21 -2.02 12.73
CA ASP A 121 0.94 -1.35 12.42
C ASP A 121 0.56 -1.51 10.94
N ARG A 122 0.14 -2.73 10.57
CA ARG A 122 0.15 -3.22 9.18
C ARG A 122 -1.07 -2.83 8.35
N ALA A 123 -2.24 -2.60 8.96
CA ALA A 123 -3.49 -2.42 8.21
C ALA A 123 -3.68 -0.98 7.68
N GLY A 124 -3.52 0.04 8.53
CA GLY A 124 -3.64 1.45 8.12
C GLY A 124 -2.44 1.97 7.32
N SER A 125 -1.25 1.40 7.54
CA SER A 125 -0.01 1.78 6.86
C SER A 125 0.14 1.14 5.47
N ALA A 126 -0.64 0.09 5.15
CA ALA A 126 -0.50 -0.64 3.89
C ALA A 126 -0.71 0.25 2.67
N LEU A 127 -1.80 1.04 2.63
CA LEU A 127 -2.10 1.91 1.49
C LEU A 127 -1.01 2.96 1.26
N LEU A 128 -0.48 3.54 2.33
CA LEU A 128 0.62 4.50 2.27
C LEU A 128 1.93 3.85 1.79
N LEU A 129 2.20 2.62 2.21
CA LEU A 129 3.35 1.84 1.74
C LEU A 129 3.21 1.47 0.26
N LEU A 130 2.00 1.12 -0.19
CA LEU A 130 1.69 0.89 -1.61
C LEU A 130 1.95 2.15 -2.43
N LEU A 131 1.48 3.31 -1.96
CA LEU A 131 1.71 4.59 -2.62
C LEU A 131 3.21 4.92 -2.68
N LEU A 132 3.94 4.69 -1.59
CA LEU A 132 5.39 4.85 -1.58
C LEU A 132 6.07 3.92 -2.59
N MET A 133 5.66 2.65 -2.65
CA MET A 133 6.18 1.68 -3.62
C MET A 133 5.93 2.14 -5.05
N GLY A 134 4.73 2.62 -5.36
CA GLY A 134 4.39 3.16 -6.68
C GLY A 134 5.27 4.36 -7.06
N ILE A 135 5.53 5.27 -6.11
CA ILE A 135 6.44 6.41 -6.31
C ILE A 135 7.88 5.94 -6.56
N LEU A 136 8.35 4.94 -5.80
CA LEU A 136 9.70 4.37 -5.97
C LEU A 136 9.84 3.70 -7.33
N VAL A 137 8.87 2.88 -7.74
CA VAL A 137 8.87 2.25 -9.06
C VAL A 137 8.80 3.29 -10.17
N LEU A 138 7.95 4.31 -10.02
CA LEU A 138 7.89 5.40 -10.99
C LEU A 138 9.24 6.09 -11.15
N GLN A 139 9.89 6.45 -10.04
CA GLN A 139 11.17 7.14 -10.12
C GLN A 139 12.31 6.24 -10.61
N PHE A 140 12.54 5.10 -9.97
CA PHE A 140 13.68 4.24 -10.25
C PHE A 140 13.46 3.38 -11.50
N GLY A 141 12.23 2.93 -11.75
CA GLY A 141 11.85 2.20 -12.96
C GLY A 141 12.07 3.05 -14.21
N SER A 142 11.59 4.30 -14.22
CA SER A 142 11.82 5.20 -15.35
C SER A 142 13.31 5.50 -15.56
N LEU A 143 14.07 5.73 -14.48
CA LEU A 143 15.52 5.96 -14.59
C LEU A 143 16.26 4.75 -15.17
N MET A 144 15.96 3.55 -14.67
CA MET A 144 16.66 2.32 -15.07
C MET A 144 16.32 1.94 -16.52
N VAL A 145 15.04 1.98 -16.90
CA VAL A 145 14.60 1.68 -18.27
C VAL A 145 15.21 2.68 -19.25
N LEU A 146 15.14 3.97 -18.95
CA LEU A 146 15.75 4.99 -19.82
C LEU A 146 17.25 4.76 -19.96
N ARG A 147 17.93 4.40 -18.87
CA ARG A 147 19.39 4.23 -18.90
C ARG A 147 19.83 3.13 -19.86
N VAL A 148 19.07 2.04 -19.94
CA VAL A 148 19.40 0.88 -20.80
C VAL A 148 18.81 1.00 -22.21
N GLU A 149 17.72 1.73 -22.39
CA GLU A 149 17.03 1.86 -23.69
C GLU A 149 17.49 3.07 -24.52
N GLN A 150 17.87 4.19 -23.90
CA GLN A 150 18.04 5.48 -24.60
C GLN A 150 19.01 5.48 -25.80
N TYR A 151 19.99 4.56 -25.83
CA TYR A 151 20.99 4.44 -26.89
C TYR A 151 20.91 3.11 -27.65
N ALA A 152 19.90 2.29 -27.38
CA ALA A 152 19.74 1.00 -28.04
C ALA A 152 19.15 1.17 -29.44
N ASN A 153 19.57 0.31 -30.38
CA ASN A 153 19.07 0.33 -31.74
C ASN A 153 17.60 -0.11 -31.77
N GLY A 154 16.73 0.70 -32.36
CA GLY A 154 15.29 0.44 -32.43
C GLY A 154 14.53 0.77 -31.15
N ALA A 155 15.15 1.43 -30.16
CA ALA A 155 14.46 1.84 -28.95
C ALA A 155 13.41 2.92 -29.21
N ASN A 156 12.24 2.77 -28.60
CA ASN A 156 11.17 3.77 -28.58
C ASN A 156 11.16 4.61 -27.28
N ILE A 157 11.93 4.20 -26.26
CA ILE A 157 12.10 4.93 -25.00
C ILE A 157 13.41 5.72 -25.09
N THR A 158 13.32 6.96 -25.59
CA THR A 158 14.51 7.80 -25.85
C THR A 158 14.57 9.04 -24.97
N SER A 159 13.44 9.47 -24.41
CA SER A 159 13.36 10.62 -23.52
C SER A 159 12.91 10.26 -22.11
N ALA A 160 13.16 11.16 -21.16
CA ALA A 160 12.64 11.04 -19.79
C ALA A 160 11.11 10.97 -19.73
N SER A 161 10.44 11.71 -20.60
CA SER A 161 8.98 11.70 -20.70
C SER A 161 8.46 10.32 -21.12
N ASP A 162 9.14 9.69 -22.09
CA ASP A 162 8.82 8.34 -22.55
C ASP A 162 8.95 7.34 -21.40
N ALA A 163 10.10 7.33 -20.72
CA ALA A 163 10.33 6.40 -19.63
C ALA A 163 9.31 6.55 -18.48
N LEU A 164 8.92 7.79 -18.15
CA LEU A 164 7.86 8.08 -17.18
C LEU A 164 6.52 7.55 -17.65
N TRP A 165 6.15 7.82 -18.90
CA TRP A 165 4.91 7.34 -19.51
C TRP A 165 4.83 5.81 -19.50
N TYR A 166 5.85 5.14 -20.04
CA TYR A 166 5.99 3.69 -20.03
C TYR A 166 5.82 3.11 -18.62
N THR A 167 6.49 3.70 -17.63
CA THR A 167 6.45 3.21 -16.26
C THR A 167 5.06 3.35 -15.66
N ILE A 168 4.37 4.47 -15.88
CA ILE A 168 2.98 4.69 -15.44
C ILE A 168 2.04 3.67 -16.08
N VAL A 169 2.09 3.53 -17.40
CA VAL A 169 1.21 2.62 -18.16
C VAL A 169 1.44 1.15 -17.79
N THR A 170 2.68 0.79 -17.50
CA THR A 170 3.07 -0.58 -17.14
C THR A 170 2.72 -0.91 -15.69
N ILE A 171 3.05 -0.03 -14.73
CA ILE A 171 2.72 -0.26 -13.32
C ILE A 171 1.21 -0.24 -13.09
N SER A 172 0.46 0.54 -13.88
CA SER A 172 -1.00 0.58 -13.87
C SER A 172 -1.67 -0.59 -14.58
N THR A 173 -0.89 -1.53 -15.10
CA THR A 173 -1.35 -2.69 -15.87
C THR A 173 -2.22 -2.33 -17.08
N VAL A 174 -2.05 -1.11 -17.65
CA VAL A 174 -2.81 -0.66 -18.84
C VAL A 174 -2.16 -1.21 -20.11
N GLY A 175 -0.85 -1.01 -20.27
CA GLY A 175 -0.07 -1.62 -21.36
C GLY A 175 -0.53 -1.25 -22.77
N TYR A 176 -0.57 0.04 -23.13
CA TYR A 176 -0.92 0.49 -24.48
C TYR A 176 -0.04 -0.12 -25.59
N GLY A 177 1.22 -0.44 -25.27
CA GLY A 177 2.17 -1.03 -26.21
C GLY A 177 2.80 -0.04 -27.19
N ASP A 178 2.56 1.26 -26.99
CA ASP A 178 3.18 2.36 -27.74
C ASP A 178 4.66 2.55 -27.35
N GLN A 179 4.99 2.29 -26.09
CA GLN A 179 6.36 2.27 -25.60
C GLN A 179 6.66 0.95 -24.89
N PHE A 180 7.83 0.39 -25.18
CA PHE A 180 8.27 -0.90 -24.64
C PHE A 180 9.79 -1.07 -24.76
N PRO A 181 10.44 -1.73 -23.80
CA PRO A 181 11.87 -1.98 -23.84
C PRO A 181 12.22 -2.98 -24.95
N VAL A 182 13.24 -2.66 -25.75
CA VAL A 182 13.76 -3.53 -26.80
C VAL A 182 14.98 -4.33 -26.34
N THR A 183 15.69 -3.87 -25.31
CA THR A 183 16.87 -4.55 -24.76
C THR A 183 16.49 -5.64 -23.76
N ASP A 184 17.34 -6.67 -23.63
CA ASP A 184 17.13 -7.74 -22.64
C ASP A 184 17.16 -7.20 -21.20
N ALA A 185 18.05 -6.24 -20.93
CA ALA A 185 18.13 -5.57 -19.63
C ALA A 185 16.85 -4.75 -19.36
N GLY A 186 16.35 -4.00 -20.34
CA GLY A 186 15.11 -3.24 -20.23
C GLY A 186 13.90 -4.14 -20.00
N ARG A 187 13.84 -5.30 -20.67
CA ARG A 187 12.79 -6.31 -20.47
C ARG A 187 12.83 -6.92 -19.08
N LEU A 188 14.02 -7.18 -18.53
CA LEU A 188 14.17 -7.66 -17.15
C LEU A 188 13.64 -6.62 -16.14
N ILE A 189 13.98 -5.34 -16.35
CA ILE A 189 13.48 -4.24 -15.52
C ILE A 189 11.95 -4.13 -15.67
N GLY A 190 11.44 -4.15 -16.90
CA GLY A 190 10.01 -4.11 -17.22
C GLY A 190 9.24 -5.24 -16.57
N ALA A 191 9.77 -6.47 -16.59
CA ALA A 191 9.19 -7.61 -15.88
C ALA A 191 9.10 -7.34 -14.36
N GLY A 192 10.13 -6.76 -13.75
CA GLY A 192 10.09 -6.32 -12.36
C GLY A 192 8.99 -5.29 -12.09
N ILE A 193 8.83 -4.28 -12.97
CA ILE A 193 7.76 -3.27 -12.87
C ILE A 193 6.39 -3.95 -12.92
N ILE A 194 6.18 -4.91 -13.83
CA ILE A 194 4.92 -5.65 -13.96
C ILE A 194 4.61 -6.42 -12.67
N VAL A 195 5.57 -7.19 -12.13
CA VAL A 195 5.36 -7.96 -10.89
C VAL A 195 4.99 -7.05 -9.73
N ILE A 196 5.69 -5.91 -9.58
CA ILE A 196 5.39 -4.94 -8.52
C ILE A 196 4.02 -4.30 -8.75
N GLY A 197 3.69 -3.92 -9.99
CA GLY A 197 2.40 -3.34 -10.36
C GLY A 197 1.22 -4.24 -10.01
N VAL A 198 1.29 -5.52 -10.41
CA VAL A 198 0.28 -6.53 -10.06
C VAL A 198 0.15 -6.67 -8.54
N GLY A 199 1.27 -6.67 -7.81
CA GLY A 199 1.27 -6.73 -6.34
C GLY A 199 0.59 -5.52 -5.68
N ILE A 200 0.81 -4.32 -6.22
CA ILE A 200 0.17 -3.08 -5.75
C ILE A 200 -1.34 -3.14 -6.00
N PHE A 201 -1.78 -3.47 -7.22
CA PHE A 201 -3.21 -3.55 -7.55
C PHE A 201 -3.91 -4.67 -6.77
N GLY A 202 -3.29 -5.84 -6.64
CA GLY A 202 -3.84 -6.94 -5.84
C GLY A 202 -4.03 -6.55 -4.37
N THR A 203 -3.04 -5.90 -3.78
CA THR A 203 -3.12 -5.45 -2.38
C THR A 203 -4.14 -4.30 -2.21
N PHE A 204 -4.23 -3.39 -3.18
CA PHE A 204 -5.22 -2.31 -3.17
C PHE A 204 -6.66 -2.84 -3.25
N THR A 205 -6.92 -3.78 -4.16
CA THR A 205 -8.21 -4.46 -4.29
C THR A 205 -8.56 -5.24 -3.02
N GLY A 206 -7.60 -5.96 -2.43
CA GLY A 206 -7.79 -6.66 -1.16
C GLY A 206 -8.12 -5.72 0.01
N TYR A 207 -7.47 -4.55 0.07
CA TYR A 207 -7.78 -3.51 1.05
C TYR A 207 -9.21 -2.99 0.89
N LEU A 208 -9.64 -2.67 -0.34
CA LEU A 208 -11.01 -2.23 -0.61
C LEU A 208 -12.04 -3.31 -0.23
N ALA A 209 -11.79 -4.56 -0.60
CA ALA A 209 -12.67 -5.67 -0.24
C ALA A 209 -12.81 -5.80 1.29
N ASN A 210 -11.71 -5.71 2.03
CA ASN A 210 -11.75 -5.73 3.50
C ASN A 210 -12.56 -4.55 4.08
N LEU A 211 -12.44 -3.35 3.50
CA LEU A 211 -13.18 -2.17 3.93
C LEU A 211 -14.70 -2.35 3.76
N PHE A 212 -15.15 -3.00 2.68
CA PHE A 212 -16.57 -3.29 2.45
C PHE A 212 -17.10 -4.47 3.27
N LEU A 213 -16.24 -5.46 3.56
CA LEU A 213 -16.61 -6.67 4.30
C LEU A 213 -16.54 -6.51 5.82
N THR A 214 -15.94 -5.42 6.34
CA THR A 214 -15.84 -5.18 7.79
C THR A 214 -17.24 -4.88 8.35
N PRO A 215 -17.82 -5.76 9.19
CA PRO A 215 -19.13 -5.51 9.75
C PRO A 215 -19.09 -4.25 10.61
N LYS A 216 -19.98 -3.30 10.32
CA LYS A 216 -20.18 -2.11 11.15
C LYS A 216 -20.76 -2.60 12.48
N LYS A 217 -19.90 -2.82 13.48
CA LYS A 217 -20.32 -3.23 14.83
C LYS A 217 -21.38 -2.25 15.31
N SER A 218 -22.64 -2.67 15.30
CA SER A 218 -23.75 -1.90 15.86
C SER A 218 -23.43 -1.70 17.34
N LYS A 219 -23.59 -0.46 17.79
CA LYS A 219 -23.32 -0.06 19.17
C LYS A 219 -24.39 -0.57 20.16
N ASP A 220 -25.30 -1.43 19.72
CA ASP A 220 -26.50 -1.78 20.48
C ASP A 220 -26.35 -3.06 21.32
N GLU A 221 -25.32 -3.88 21.09
CA GLU A 221 -25.09 -5.10 21.89
C GLU A 221 -24.26 -4.88 23.17
N SER A 222 -23.67 -3.69 23.36
CA SER A 222 -22.91 -3.38 24.59
C SER A 222 -23.80 -2.94 25.75
N ASP A 223 -25.01 -2.46 25.49
CA ASP A 223 -25.92 -1.94 26.53
C ASP A 223 -26.91 -3.01 27.01
N ALA A 224 -27.16 -4.07 26.23
CA ALA A 224 -28.02 -5.18 26.64
C ALA A 224 -27.34 -6.15 27.62
N ALA A 225 -26.00 -6.25 27.61
CA ALA A 225 -25.25 -7.09 28.55
C ALA A 225 -25.02 -6.42 29.93
N ALA A 226 -25.33 -5.12 30.07
CA ALA A 226 -25.16 -4.37 31.32
C ALA A 226 -26.43 -4.33 32.20
N ALA A 227 -27.53 -4.94 31.76
CA ALA A 227 -28.85 -4.86 32.41
C ALA A 227 -29.34 -6.19 33.04
N ALA A 228 -28.49 -7.20 33.20
CA ALA A 228 -28.84 -8.39 33.97
C ALA A 228 -28.45 -8.18 35.46
N PRO A 229 -29.38 -8.36 36.42
CA PRO A 229 -29.08 -8.16 37.83
C PRO A 229 -28.16 -9.26 38.36
N VAL A 230 -27.09 -8.86 39.05
CA VAL A 230 -26.14 -9.74 39.73
C VAL A 230 -26.80 -10.27 41.01
N ASP A 231 -27.03 -11.59 41.07
CA ASP A 231 -27.42 -12.30 42.29
C ASP A 231 -26.16 -12.88 42.94
N ASP A 232 -25.86 -12.44 44.16
CA ASP A 232 -24.71 -12.84 44.97
C ASP A 232 -25.04 -14.10 45.77
N SER A 233 -24.67 -15.29 45.28
CA SER A 233 -24.40 -16.44 46.16
C SER A 233 -23.43 -17.46 45.55
N VAL A 234 -22.19 -17.36 46.02
CA VAL A 234 -21.17 -18.40 46.31
C VAL A 234 -21.43 -19.83 45.80
N THR A 235 -20.48 -20.42 45.05
CA THR A 235 -19.70 -21.62 45.47
C THR A 235 -18.60 -22.01 44.49
N ALA A 236 -17.58 -22.65 45.04
CA ALA A 236 -16.26 -22.94 44.50
C ALA A 236 -16.18 -24.23 43.64
N ALA A 237 -14.95 -24.48 43.12
CA ALA A 237 -14.47 -25.57 42.25
C ALA A 237 -14.64 -25.24 40.75
N GLU A 238 -13.64 -25.37 39.87
CA GLU A 238 -12.55 -26.34 39.82
C GLU A 238 -11.43 -25.81 38.89
N ALA A 239 -10.19 -26.27 39.10
CA ALA A 239 -8.99 -25.81 38.42
C ALA A 239 -8.66 -26.62 37.14
N ALA A 240 -8.00 -25.92 36.20
CA ALA A 240 -7.16 -26.37 35.07
C ALA A 240 -7.78 -26.37 33.65
N PRO A 241 -6.97 -26.14 32.58
CA PRO A 241 -5.76 -25.32 32.50
C PRO A 241 -5.79 -24.31 31.33
N ALA A 242 -4.82 -23.39 31.36
CA ALA A 242 -4.53 -22.41 30.33
C ALA A 242 -4.28 -23.04 28.95
N VAL A 243 -5.03 -22.58 27.94
CA VAL A 243 -4.70 -22.82 26.53
C VAL A 243 -4.07 -21.57 25.95
N ILE A 244 -2.74 -21.63 25.82
CA ILE A 244 -1.95 -20.78 24.94
C ILE A 244 -2.17 -21.31 23.52
N VAL A 245 -2.72 -20.49 22.62
CA VAL A 245 -2.73 -20.80 21.18
C VAL A 245 -1.67 -19.95 20.49
N PRO A 246 -0.56 -20.54 19.99
CA PRO A 246 0.38 -19.83 19.15
C PRO A 246 -0.14 -19.76 17.70
N ALA A 247 0.31 -18.72 17.01
CA ALA A 247 0.14 -18.57 15.57
C ALA A 247 0.93 -19.63 14.78
N ALA A 248 0.36 -20.04 13.65
CA ALA A 248 0.91 -20.88 12.58
C ALA A 248 0.81 -22.40 12.78
N ALA A 249 -0.28 -22.99 12.28
CA ALA A 249 -0.24 -24.24 11.52
C ALA A 249 -1.62 -24.52 10.90
N VAL A 250 -1.65 -24.52 9.56
CA VAL A 250 -2.43 -25.45 8.73
C VAL A 250 -3.97 -25.33 8.83
N VAL A 251 -4.54 -24.83 7.73
CA VAL A 251 -5.88 -25.12 7.22
C VAL A 251 -6.38 -26.47 7.78
N SER A 252 -7.31 -26.44 8.73
CA SER A 252 -7.98 -27.66 9.22
C SER A 252 -8.93 -28.15 8.13
N ALA A 253 -8.37 -28.88 7.18
CA ALA A 253 -9.09 -29.74 6.24
C ALA A 253 -9.63 -30.97 6.99
N SER A 254 -10.62 -30.76 7.88
CA SER A 254 -11.21 -31.85 8.65
C SER A 254 -12.74 -31.78 8.77
N ALA A 255 -13.43 -31.13 7.83
CA ALA A 255 -14.88 -31.23 7.72
C ALA A 255 -15.38 -31.46 6.28
N THR A 256 -14.50 -31.74 5.32
CA THR A 256 -14.81 -31.57 3.90
C THR A 256 -15.22 -32.84 3.14
N THR A 257 -15.14 -34.05 3.70
CA THR A 257 -15.51 -35.27 2.95
C THR A 257 -16.99 -35.64 3.08
N GLU A 258 -17.58 -35.45 4.26
CA GLU A 258 -19.01 -35.76 4.50
C GLU A 258 -19.90 -34.74 3.77
N GLU A 259 -19.60 -33.45 3.91
CA GLU A 259 -20.34 -32.37 3.24
C GLU A 259 -20.22 -32.45 1.72
N LEU A 260 -19.03 -32.78 1.18
CA LEU A 260 -18.87 -32.97 -0.27
C LEU A 260 -19.67 -34.18 -0.77
N ARG A 261 -19.73 -35.27 0.00
CA ARG A 261 -20.56 -36.43 -0.35
C ARG A 261 -22.05 -36.09 -0.32
N GLU A 262 -22.50 -35.34 0.68
CA GLU A 262 -23.91 -34.93 0.78
C GLU A 262 -24.29 -33.99 -0.37
N LEU A 263 -23.42 -33.04 -0.72
CA LEU A 263 -23.64 -32.13 -1.84
C LEU A 263 -23.61 -32.84 -3.20
N LEU A 264 -22.72 -33.82 -3.40
CA LEU A 264 -22.71 -34.65 -4.60
C LEU A 264 -23.99 -35.49 -4.71
N ALA A 265 -24.42 -36.14 -3.63
CA ALA A 265 -25.65 -36.91 -3.61
C ALA A 265 -26.89 -36.05 -3.92
N ARG A 266 -26.95 -34.82 -3.38
CA ARG A 266 -28.01 -33.84 -3.71
C ARG A 266 -27.94 -33.39 -5.16
N SER A 267 -26.74 -33.18 -5.70
CA SER A 267 -26.56 -32.80 -7.11
C SER A 267 -27.03 -33.92 -8.06
N GLU A 268 -26.71 -35.18 -7.77
CA GLU A 268 -27.13 -36.33 -8.57
C GLU A 268 -28.65 -36.53 -8.54
N ALA A 269 -29.27 -36.38 -7.37
CA ALA A 269 -30.73 -36.45 -7.24
C ALA A 269 -31.44 -35.37 -8.06
N ASN A 270 -30.95 -34.12 -7.99
CA ASN A 270 -31.49 -33.01 -8.78
C ASN A 270 -31.30 -33.23 -10.30
N LEU A 271 -30.18 -33.82 -10.72
CA LEU A 271 -29.94 -34.15 -12.13
C LEU A 271 -30.85 -35.28 -12.63
N ALA A 272 -31.14 -36.28 -11.80
CA ALA A 272 -32.10 -37.34 -12.13
C ALA A 272 -33.51 -36.78 -12.28
N GLU A 273 -33.93 -35.90 -11.36
CA GLU A 273 -35.23 -35.22 -11.45
C GLU A 273 -35.33 -34.33 -12.70
N MET A 274 -34.28 -33.57 -13.02
CA MET A 274 -34.22 -32.78 -14.25
C MET A 274 -34.27 -33.65 -15.51
N ARG A 275 -33.65 -34.83 -15.53
CA ARG A 275 -33.72 -35.76 -16.69
C ARG A 275 -35.14 -36.28 -16.92
N VAL A 276 -35.86 -36.60 -15.85
CA VAL A 276 -37.27 -37.03 -15.91
C VAL A 276 -38.15 -35.88 -16.43
N LEU A 277 -37.94 -34.65 -15.95
CA LEU A 277 -38.69 -33.47 -16.39
C LEU A 277 -38.40 -33.08 -17.85
N LEU A 278 -37.19 -33.35 -18.34
CA LEU A 278 -36.76 -33.01 -19.70
C LEU A 278 -37.04 -34.12 -20.73
N GLY A 279 -37.59 -35.27 -20.32
CA GLY A 279 -37.95 -36.37 -21.23
C GLY A 279 -36.78 -36.97 -22.00
N ALA A 280 -35.56 -36.90 -21.46
CA ALA A 280 -34.36 -37.44 -22.10
C ALA A 280 -34.35 -38.98 -22.01
N PRO A 281 -34.20 -39.71 -23.13
CA PRO A 281 -34.15 -41.18 -23.10
C PRO A 281 -32.88 -41.68 -22.40
N ASP A 282 -33.03 -42.73 -21.57
CA ASP A 282 -31.93 -43.44 -20.91
C ASP A 282 -30.86 -43.84 -21.94
N ASP A 283 -29.75 -43.11 -21.98
CA ASP A 283 -28.49 -43.56 -22.53
C ASP A 283 -27.92 -44.62 -21.58
N GLY A 284 -28.50 -45.82 -21.72
CA GLY A 284 -28.00 -47.05 -21.16
C GLY A 284 -26.52 -47.17 -21.48
N VAL A 285 -25.69 -46.94 -20.47
CA VAL A 285 -24.29 -47.35 -20.46
C VAL A 285 -24.32 -48.86 -20.55
N GLY A 286 -24.26 -49.33 -21.79
CA GLY A 286 -24.22 -50.72 -22.16
C GLY A 286 -23.06 -51.40 -21.46
N SER A 287 -23.42 -52.42 -20.70
CA SER A 287 -22.66 -53.65 -20.54
C SER A 287 -21.69 -53.90 -21.70
N ALA A 288 -20.40 -53.97 -21.40
CA ALA A 288 -19.43 -54.64 -22.25
C ALA A 288 -19.75 -56.15 -22.26
N PRO A 289 -19.72 -56.79 -23.44
CA PRO A 289 -19.02 -58.06 -23.52
C PRO A 289 -18.13 -58.18 -24.77
N ALA A 290 -17.28 -59.21 -24.73
CA ALA A 290 -16.38 -59.67 -25.79
C ALA A 290 -17.08 -60.02 -27.11
#